data_AF-A0A8W8KSW1-F1
#
_entry.id   AF-A0A8W8KSW1-F1
#
_cell.length_a   1.000
_cell.length_b   1.000
_cell.length_c   1.000
_cell.angle_alpha   90.00
_cell.angle_beta   90.00
_cell.angle_gamma   90.00
#
_symmetry.space_group_name_H-M   'P 1'
#
loop_
_entity.id
_entity.type
_entity.pdbx_description
1 polymer ?
#
loop_
_entity_poly.entity_id
_entity_poly.type
_entity_poly.pdbx_seq_one_letter_code
_entity_poly.pdbx_strand_id
1 'polypeptide(L)'
;TRLPESIMYYFSPAQKKGLEWRLSKVGHLVDPGNVILNGSQYVHGVDYGVYYINNFGQGLQLLTPDVPLVSIATKQRPPSPFPVPLKPISQNDITGVAFNLYNNIWDTNYILWYPYHDGLNSSDFKARFQIKFYVP
;
A
#
# COMPACT_ATOMS: atom_id res chain seq x y z
N THR A 1 -11.40 26.98 0.47
CA THR A 1 -11.40 25.54 0.79
C THR A 1 -10.54 24.80 -0.23
N ARG A 2 -9.62 23.94 0.18
CA ARG A 2 -8.87 23.05 -0.73
C ARG A 2 -9.76 21.86 -1.14
N LEU A 3 -9.68 21.40 -2.38
CA LEU A 3 -10.38 20.19 -2.82
C LEU A 3 -9.77 18.96 -2.14
N PRO A 4 -10.59 17.99 -1.69
CA PRO A 4 -10.10 16.73 -1.13
C PRO A 4 -9.52 15.86 -2.25
N GLU A 5 -8.25 15.51 -2.13
CA GLU A 5 -7.40 14.92 -3.16
C GLU A 5 -6.37 13.97 -2.54
N SER A 6 -6.08 12.91 -3.27
CA SER A 6 -4.96 12.03 -2.99
C SER A 6 -4.29 11.60 -4.29
N ILE A 7 -2.96 11.57 -4.27
CA ILE A 7 -2.14 11.05 -5.37
C ILE A 7 -1.50 9.77 -4.89
N MET A 8 -1.61 8.71 -5.67
CA MET A 8 -1.08 7.40 -5.34
C MET A 8 -0.26 6.81 -6.49
N TYR A 9 0.83 6.15 -6.15
CA TYR A 9 1.57 5.29 -7.08
C TYR A 9 0.98 3.89 -7.05
N TYR A 10 0.27 3.49 -8.10
CA TYR A 10 -0.37 2.18 -8.20
C TYR A 10 0.56 1.14 -8.85
N PHE A 11 0.74 0.01 -8.19
CA PHE A 11 1.53 -1.11 -8.64
C PHE A 11 0.66 -2.38 -8.74
N SER A 12 0.51 -2.87 -9.97
CA SER A 12 -0.41 -3.96 -10.34
C SER A 12 0.29 -4.92 -11.32
N PRO A 13 1.21 -5.77 -10.84
CA PRO A 13 1.83 -6.79 -11.68
C PRO A 13 0.77 -7.77 -12.19
N ALA A 14 1.07 -8.49 -13.28
CA ALA A 14 0.21 -9.55 -13.77
C ALA A 14 -0.02 -10.60 -12.67
N GLN A 15 -1.29 -10.91 -12.39
CA GLN A 15 -1.63 -11.91 -11.39
C GLN A 15 -1.12 -13.29 -11.84
N LYS A 16 -0.38 -13.97 -10.97
CA LYS A 16 0.07 -15.35 -11.19
C LYS A 16 -0.48 -16.25 -10.09
N LYS A 17 -0.91 -17.45 -10.48
CA LYS A 17 -1.40 -18.47 -9.56
C LYS A 17 -0.31 -18.81 -8.53
N GLY A 18 -0.68 -18.78 -7.26
CA GLY A 18 0.20 -19.13 -6.14
C GLY A 18 1.11 -18.00 -5.64
N LEU A 19 1.09 -16.82 -6.26
CA LEU A 19 1.68 -15.61 -5.68
C LEU A 19 0.60 -14.86 -4.88
N GLU A 20 0.96 -14.43 -3.69
CA GLU A 20 0.11 -13.71 -2.74
C GLU A 20 0.77 -12.42 -2.27
N TRP A 21 -0.05 -11.44 -1.89
CA TRP A 21 0.44 -10.20 -1.31
C TRP A 21 0.80 -10.39 0.16
N ARG A 22 1.94 -9.84 0.57
CA ARG A 22 2.35 -9.73 1.98
C ARG A 22 2.83 -8.32 2.27
N LEU A 23 2.47 -7.80 3.43
CA LEU A 23 2.85 -6.47 3.88
C LEU A 23 3.93 -6.58 4.95
N SER A 24 5.03 -5.86 4.79
CA SER A 24 6.05 -5.79 5.84
C SER A 24 5.55 -4.88 6.96
N LYS A 25 5.44 -5.40 8.19
CA LYS A 25 4.97 -4.65 9.34
C LYS A 25 5.68 -5.10 10.61
N VAL A 26 6.49 -4.21 11.17
CA VAL A 26 7.21 -4.40 12.44
C VAL A 26 8.03 -5.71 12.42
N GLY A 27 8.77 -5.91 11.33
CA GLY A 27 9.60 -7.12 11.15
C GLY A 27 8.86 -8.41 10.77
N HIS A 28 7.55 -8.37 10.55
CA HIS A 28 6.74 -9.52 10.14
C HIS A 28 6.08 -9.32 8.77
N LEU A 29 5.80 -10.43 8.08
CA LEU A 29 4.99 -10.43 6.87
C LEU A 29 3.53 -10.70 7.22
N VAL A 30 2.68 -9.71 6.99
CA VAL A 30 1.25 -9.75 7.28
C VAL A 30 0.46 -10.03 6.00
N ASP A 31 -0.52 -10.91 6.09
CA ASP A 31 -1.51 -11.16 5.04
C ASP A 31 -2.61 -10.07 5.09
N PRO A 32 -2.76 -9.21 4.07
CA PRO A 32 -3.84 -8.20 4.02
C PRO A 32 -5.26 -8.79 4.01
N GLY A 33 -5.43 -10.05 3.59
CA GLY A 33 -6.70 -10.79 3.68
C GLY A 33 -6.96 -11.46 5.02
N ASN A 34 -5.97 -11.50 5.92
CA ASN A 34 -6.12 -12.00 7.28
C ASN A 34 -6.09 -10.85 8.29
N VAL A 35 -7.03 -9.93 8.13
CA VAL A 35 -7.29 -8.83 9.07
C VAL A 35 -8.65 -9.07 9.73
N ILE A 36 -8.74 -8.83 11.03
CA ILE A 36 -9.99 -9.01 11.78
C ILE A 36 -11.13 -8.21 11.14
N LEU A 37 -12.35 -8.76 11.19
CA LEU A 37 -13.55 -8.03 10.76
C LEU A 37 -13.63 -6.68 11.48
N ASN A 38 -14.02 -5.63 10.77
CA ASN A 38 -14.00 -4.24 11.25
C ASN A 38 -12.60 -3.63 11.49
N GLY A 39 -11.52 -4.35 11.19
CA GLY A 39 -10.18 -3.77 11.05
C GLY A 39 -10.01 -3.01 9.73
N SER A 40 -9.07 -2.07 9.69
CA SER A 40 -8.67 -1.38 8.46
C SER A 40 -7.92 -2.33 7.53
N GLN A 41 -8.65 -3.05 6.66
CA GLN A 41 -8.06 -4.03 5.73
C GLN A 41 -7.54 -3.38 4.44
N TYR A 42 -8.06 -2.20 4.09
CA TYR A 42 -7.75 -1.54 2.83
C TYR A 42 -6.59 -0.55 2.91
N VAL A 43 -6.16 -0.15 4.11
CA VAL A 43 -5.06 0.82 4.30
C VAL A 43 -4.15 0.30 5.40
N HIS A 44 -2.84 0.26 5.11
CA HIS A 44 -1.81 -0.29 5.97
C HIS A 44 -0.59 0.64 6.03
N GLY A 45 0.06 0.68 7.19
CA GLY A 45 1.43 1.19 7.32
C GLY A 45 2.43 0.05 7.16
N VAL A 46 3.43 0.22 6.31
CA VAL A 46 4.52 -0.74 6.06
C VAL A 46 5.88 -0.16 6.39
N ASP A 47 6.83 -1.01 6.80
CA ASP A 47 8.21 -0.61 7.12
C ASP A 47 9.20 -0.91 5.98
N TYR A 48 9.13 -2.11 5.38
CA TYR A 48 9.98 -2.52 4.24
C TYR A 48 9.19 -2.76 2.94
N GLY A 49 8.05 -2.09 2.81
CA GLY A 49 7.20 -2.18 1.62
C GLY A 49 6.34 -3.44 1.59
N VAL A 50 6.13 -3.96 0.38
CA VAL A 50 5.23 -5.10 0.13
C VAL A 50 5.91 -6.18 -0.68
N TYR A 51 5.39 -7.39 -0.57
CA TYR A 51 5.85 -8.56 -1.30
C TYR A 51 4.69 -9.12 -2.10
N TYR A 52 5.02 -9.66 -3.27
CA TYR A 52 4.14 -10.50 -4.08
C TYR A 52 4.88 -11.80 -4.35
N ILE A 53 4.68 -12.77 -3.47
CA ILE A 53 5.52 -13.97 -3.32
C ILE A 53 4.68 -15.24 -3.14
N ASN A 54 5.26 -16.39 -3.47
CA ASN A 54 4.65 -17.70 -3.21
C ASN A 54 5.01 -18.22 -1.81
N ASN A 55 4.51 -19.41 -1.47
CA ASN A 55 4.79 -20.07 -0.19
C ASN A 55 6.27 -20.47 0.02
N PHE A 56 7.10 -20.38 -1.03
CA PHE A 56 8.55 -20.60 -0.96
C PHE A 56 9.34 -19.28 -0.89
N GLY A 57 8.66 -18.13 -0.80
CA GLY A 57 9.30 -16.81 -0.76
C GLY A 57 9.77 -16.27 -2.12
N GLN A 58 9.42 -16.94 -3.22
CA GLN A 58 9.81 -16.54 -4.57
C GLN A 58 8.78 -15.58 -5.16
N GLY A 59 9.24 -14.57 -5.92
CA GLY A 59 8.40 -13.55 -6.51
C GLY A 59 9.11 -12.20 -6.57
N LEU A 60 8.47 -11.16 -6.03
CA LEU A 60 9.06 -9.82 -5.96
C LEU A 60 8.76 -9.13 -4.63
N GLN A 61 9.60 -8.15 -4.29
CA GLN A 61 9.36 -7.14 -3.26
C GLN A 61 9.37 -5.76 -3.91
N LEU A 62 8.43 -4.91 -3.52
CA LEU A 62 8.44 -3.49 -3.80
C LEU A 62 8.74 -2.73 -2.51
N LEU A 63 9.95 -2.18 -2.42
CA LEU A 63 10.42 -1.39 -1.28
C LEU A 63 10.02 0.07 -1.45
N THR A 64 9.69 0.70 -0.33
CA THR A 64 9.26 2.10 -0.26
C THR A 64 9.80 2.77 1.01
N PRO A 65 11.08 3.18 1.04
CA PRO A 65 11.66 3.79 2.23
C PRO A 65 11.04 5.15 2.60
N ASP A 66 10.37 5.82 1.65
CA ASP A 66 9.87 7.18 1.83
C ASP A 66 8.34 7.27 1.98
N VAL A 67 7.61 6.20 1.65
CA VAL A 67 6.14 6.20 1.58
C VAL A 67 5.58 4.96 2.27
N PRO A 68 5.33 5.00 3.58
CA PRO A 68 4.92 3.83 4.35
C PRO A 68 3.43 3.50 4.20
N LEU A 69 2.61 4.39 3.64
CA LEU A 69 1.17 4.20 3.59
C LEU A 69 0.75 3.50 2.29
N VAL A 70 0.14 2.32 2.44
CA VAL A 70 -0.27 1.45 1.34
C VAL A 70 -1.76 1.20 1.37
N SER A 71 -2.42 1.44 0.23
CA SER A 71 -3.80 1.08 -0.03
C SER A 71 -3.89 -0.22 -0.82
N ILE A 72 -4.79 -1.11 -0.44
CA ILE A 72 -5.07 -2.37 -1.14
C ILE A 72 -6.10 -2.13 -2.24
N ALA A 73 -5.78 -2.57 -3.46
CA ALA A 73 -6.72 -2.62 -4.57
C ALA A 73 -7.31 -4.02 -4.69
N THR A 74 -8.60 -4.10 -4.95
CA THR A 74 -9.28 -5.36 -5.24
C THR A 74 -10.02 -5.29 -6.57
N LYS A 75 -10.52 -6.44 -7.05
CA LYS A 75 -11.36 -6.52 -8.25
C LYS A 75 -12.57 -5.58 -8.21
N GLN A 76 -13.13 -5.36 -7.02
CA GLN A 76 -14.35 -4.56 -6.83
C GLN A 76 -14.06 -3.13 -6.35
N ARG A 77 -12.82 -2.83 -5.95
CA ARG A 77 -12.48 -1.54 -5.35
C ARG A 77 -11.09 -1.08 -5.79
N PRO A 78 -10.98 0.06 -6.51
CA PRO A 78 -9.68 0.65 -6.81
C PRO A 78 -8.99 1.10 -5.51
N PRO A 79 -7.65 1.34 -5.54
CA PRO A 79 -6.97 1.92 -4.40
C PRO A 79 -7.63 3.22 -3.97
N SER A 80 -7.73 3.43 -2.67
CA SER A 80 -8.37 4.61 -2.11
C SER A 80 -7.73 4.95 -0.76
N PRO A 81 -7.67 6.25 -0.41
CA PRO A 81 -7.13 6.72 0.87
C PRO A 81 -8.00 6.33 2.06
N PHE A 82 -9.22 5.84 1.83
CA PHE A 82 -10.14 5.47 2.89
C PHE A 82 -9.97 4.01 3.33
N PRO A 83 -10.08 3.70 4.63
CA PRO A 83 -9.99 2.33 5.15
C PRO A 83 -11.28 1.51 4.95
N VAL A 84 -12.32 2.09 4.36
CA VAL A 84 -13.65 1.49 4.17
C VAL A 84 -13.85 0.94 2.75
N PRO A 85 -14.70 -0.09 2.54
CA PRO A 85 -15.60 -0.71 3.49
C PRO A 85 -14.87 -1.58 4.51
N LEU A 86 -15.51 -1.88 5.64
CA LEU A 86 -14.98 -2.80 6.65
C LEU A 86 -15.33 -4.28 6.35
N LYS A 87 -15.31 -4.64 5.06
CA LYS A 87 -15.63 -5.99 4.59
C LYS A 87 -14.35 -6.83 4.49
N PRO A 88 -14.40 -8.14 4.83
CA PRO A 88 -13.28 -9.03 4.61
C PRO A 88 -12.84 -9.02 3.14
N ILE A 89 -11.54 -8.94 2.91
CA ILE A 89 -10.92 -9.14 1.59
C ILE A 89 -10.22 -10.50 1.56
N SER A 90 -10.23 -11.17 0.40
CA SER A 90 -9.45 -12.39 0.20
C SER A 90 -8.20 -12.10 -0.64
N GLN A 91 -7.14 -12.89 -0.47
CA GLN A 91 -5.93 -12.82 -1.32
C GLN A 91 -6.26 -12.87 -2.82
N ASN A 92 -7.22 -13.71 -3.20
CA ASN A 92 -7.64 -13.89 -4.58
C ASN A 92 -8.37 -12.67 -5.17
N ASP A 93 -8.83 -11.74 -4.33
CA ASP A 93 -9.48 -10.51 -4.76
C ASP A 93 -8.50 -9.36 -4.94
N ILE A 94 -7.29 -9.44 -4.38
CA ILE A 94 -6.31 -8.36 -4.42
C ILE A 94 -5.67 -8.28 -5.81
N THR A 95 -5.80 -7.13 -6.45
CA THR A 95 -5.30 -6.86 -7.81
C THR A 95 -3.99 -6.08 -7.80
N GLY A 96 -3.70 -5.37 -6.73
CA GLY A 96 -2.49 -4.57 -6.60
C GLY A 96 -2.46 -3.80 -5.30
N VAL A 97 -1.47 -2.93 -5.18
CA VAL A 97 -1.32 -1.99 -4.08
C VAL A 97 -1.03 -0.59 -4.59
N ALA A 98 -1.38 0.44 -3.83
CA ALA A 98 -1.00 1.81 -4.15
C ALA A 98 -0.37 2.51 -2.96
N PHE A 99 0.67 3.30 -3.20
CA PHE A 99 1.38 4.05 -2.18
C PHE A 99 0.92 5.50 -2.17
N ASN A 100 0.50 6.00 -1.02
CA ASN A 100 -0.05 7.34 -0.87
C ASN A 100 1.06 8.39 -0.89
N LEU A 101 1.31 8.98 -2.07
CA LEU A 101 2.34 10.01 -2.25
C LEU A 101 1.89 11.38 -1.72
N TYR A 102 0.59 11.63 -1.77
CA TYR A 102 -0.01 12.86 -1.28
C TYR A 102 -1.44 12.59 -0.85
N ASN A 103 -1.85 13.28 0.20
CA ASN A 103 -3.22 13.28 0.69
C ASN A 103 -3.50 14.60 1.39
N ASN A 104 -4.63 15.24 1.08
CA ASN A 104 -5.16 16.36 1.85
C ASN A 104 -6.59 16.11 2.36
N ILE A 105 -7.04 14.87 2.26
CA ILE A 105 -8.38 14.45 2.68
C ILE A 105 -8.40 14.32 4.20
N TRP A 106 -9.33 15.03 4.82
CA TRP A 106 -9.58 15.01 6.26
C TRP A 106 -10.08 13.63 6.73
N ASP A 107 -9.92 13.33 8.02
CA ASP A 107 -10.46 12.14 8.69
C ASP A 107 -9.98 10.79 8.12
N THR A 108 -8.77 10.75 7.56
CA THR A 108 -8.17 9.52 7.02
C THR A 108 -7.37 8.70 8.04
N ASN A 109 -7.23 9.18 9.29
CA ASN A 109 -6.53 8.53 10.41
C ASN A 109 -5.04 8.22 10.16
N TYR A 110 -4.41 8.99 9.28
CA TYR A 110 -2.96 9.06 9.09
C TYR A 110 -2.62 10.49 8.69
N ILE A 111 -1.34 10.78 8.48
CA ILE A 111 -0.91 12.14 8.19
C ILE A 111 -1.51 12.60 6.83
N LEU A 112 -2.32 13.65 6.86
CA LEU A 112 -2.79 14.44 5.71
C LEU A 112 -1.77 15.55 5.52
N TRP A 113 -1.22 15.90 4.36
CA TRP A 113 -0.21 16.96 4.08
C TRP A 113 1.25 16.53 3.87
N TYR A 114 1.53 15.54 3.01
CA TYR A 114 2.92 15.21 2.67
C TYR A 114 3.41 16.07 1.49
N PRO A 115 4.65 16.64 1.52
CA PRO A 115 5.65 16.61 2.59
C PRO A 115 5.36 17.56 3.77
N TYR A 116 5.73 17.11 5.00
CA TYR A 116 5.40 17.76 6.29
C TYR A 116 6.43 18.76 6.82
N HIS A 117 7.52 19.02 6.08
CA HIS A 117 8.64 19.80 6.59
C HIS A 117 8.70 21.19 5.96
N ASP A 118 8.73 22.22 6.82
CA ASP A 118 8.73 23.65 6.48
C ASP A 118 9.93 24.13 5.62
N GLY A 119 10.88 23.25 5.30
CA GLY A 119 12.05 23.55 4.46
C GLY A 119 12.04 22.89 3.07
N LEU A 120 11.06 22.04 2.76
CA LEU A 120 10.96 21.40 1.44
C LEU A 120 10.00 22.21 0.57
N ASN A 121 10.54 22.84 -0.48
CA ASN A 121 9.71 23.27 -1.59
C ASN A 121 8.97 22.05 -2.13
N SER A 122 7.64 22.10 -2.17
CA SER A 122 6.80 21.01 -2.65
C SER A 122 7.11 20.61 -4.11
N SER A 123 7.77 21.50 -4.87
CA SER A 123 8.28 21.23 -6.22
C SER A 123 9.31 20.11 -6.28
N ASP A 124 10.03 19.85 -5.18
CA ASP A 124 11.18 18.93 -5.18
C ASP A 124 10.86 17.61 -4.48
N PHE A 125 9.58 17.36 -4.17
CA PHE A 125 9.17 16.11 -3.55
C PHE A 125 9.56 14.91 -4.42
N LYS A 126 10.23 13.94 -3.80
CA LYS A 126 10.66 12.67 -4.42
C LYS A 126 10.35 11.52 -3.46
N ALA A 127 9.90 10.41 -4.04
CA ALA A 127 9.73 9.14 -3.33
C ALA A 127 10.50 8.05 -4.06
N ARG A 128 11.31 7.29 -3.32
CA ARG A 128 12.09 6.18 -3.86
C ARG A 128 11.27 4.90 -3.81
N PHE A 129 11.36 4.14 -4.89
CA PHE A 129 10.84 2.78 -4.98
C PHE A 129 11.92 1.86 -5.56
N GLN A 130 12.00 0.64 -5.05
CA GLN A 130 12.89 -0.39 -5.59
C GLN A 130 12.11 -1.69 -5.74
N ILE A 131 12.26 -2.35 -6.89
CA ILE A 131 11.76 -3.71 -7.09
C ILE A 131 12.93 -4.67 -6.93
N LYS A 132 12.77 -5.67 -6.06
CA LYS A 132 13.67 -6.81 -5.93
C LYS A 132 12.97 -8.07 -6.40
N PHE A 133 13.67 -8.92 -7.14
CA PHE A 133 13.16 -10.21 -7.58
C PHE A 133 13.80 -11.33 -6.78
N TYR A 134 12.97 -12.28 -6.37
CA TYR A 134 13.38 -13.50 -5.68
C TYR A 134 13.06 -14.66 -6.62
N VAL A 135 14.00 -14.96 -7.50
CA VAL A 135 13.91 -16.07 -8.45
C VAL A 135 14.56 -17.32 -7.84
N PRO A 136 14.19 -18.54 -8.28
CA PRO A 136 14.88 -19.76 -7.89
C PRO A 136 16.39 -19.71 -8.15
#